data_AF-A0A7V5WJI5-F1
#
_entry.id   AF-A0A7V5WJI5-F1
#
_cell.length_a   1.000
_cell.length_b   1.000
_cell.length_c   1.000
_cell.angle_alpha   90.00
_cell.angle_beta   90.00
_cell.angle_gamma   90.00
#
_symmetry.space_group_name_H-M   'P 1'
#
loop_
_entity.id
_entity.type
_entity.pdbx_description
1 polymer ?
#
loop_
_entity_poly.entity_id
_entity_poly.type
_entity_poly.pdbx_seq_one_letter_code
_entity_poly.pdbx_strand_id
1 'polypeptide(L)'
;MFFCRPAVGAAPAPPAPAPGGCLIVWTKGNISSTNMNLSHSGISVQTTALHPMKSCASATLIILLSLFFALPSSAWATDEKPYLADILLTSSQTDLLLFCTIQNSFVPDMIEGVHNGIPVTFTFLVKLEKIIKNWPDSTLAEMTIHHTLAYDPIKQRYSVSMSERTTGAMVTDSIDKAMEMMSELNGIKIIPLAELEPDKPYTLHVKAVLAEKTLPLNLHYIVPFISLWDFETDWRTIEFTY
;
A
#
# COMPACT_ATOMS: atom_id res chain seq x y z
N MET A 1 -12.13 3.76 -49.01
CA MET A 1 -13.54 3.33 -49.17
C MET A 1 -13.68 1.98 -48.46
N PHE A 2 -14.70 1.84 -47.62
CA PHE A 2 -15.04 0.68 -46.77
C PHE A 2 -14.21 0.44 -45.49
N PHE A 3 -14.75 1.03 -44.40
CA PHE A 3 -14.55 0.66 -43.00
C PHE A 3 -15.28 -0.67 -42.70
N CYS A 4 -14.67 -1.55 -41.91
CA CYS A 4 -15.37 -2.57 -41.13
C CYS A 4 -14.93 -2.49 -39.66
N ARG A 5 -15.91 -2.19 -38.80
CA ARG A 5 -15.82 -2.05 -37.35
C ARG A 5 -16.49 -3.29 -36.72
N PRO A 6 -15.85 -4.04 -35.82
CA PRO A 6 -16.55 -5.05 -35.04
C PRO A 6 -17.18 -4.44 -33.79
N ALA A 7 -18.24 -5.09 -33.36
CA ALA A 7 -19.27 -4.62 -32.44
C ALA A 7 -18.81 -4.50 -30.98
N VAL A 8 -19.41 -3.51 -30.32
CA VAL A 8 -19.35 -3.25 -28.88
C VAL A 8 -20.16 -4.35 -28.16
N GLY A 9 -19.48 -5.13 -27.31
CA GLY A 9 -20.11 -6.06 -26.39
C GLY A 9 -20.73 -5.32 -25.20
N ALA A 10 -22.05 -5.39 -25.07
CA ALA A 10 -22.81 -4.81 -23.98
C ALA A 10 -22.66 -5.66 -22.70
N ALA A 11 -22.39 -4.98 -21.57
CA ALA A 11 -22.35 -5.57 -20.24
C ALA A 11 -23.74 -6.03 -19.76
N PRO A 12 -23.84 -7.13 -18.99
CA PRO A 12 -25.10 -7.55 -18.39
C PRO A 12 -25.47 -6.69 -17.16
N ALA A 13 -26.75 -6.31 -17.07
CA ALA A 13 -27.36 -5.56 -15.99
C ALA A 13 -27.49 -6.39 -14.68
N PRO A 14 -27.50 -5.73 -13.50
CA PRO A 14 -27.69 -6.41 -12.21
C PRO A 14 -29.14 -6.86 -11.96
N PRO A 15 -29.38 -7.97 -11.24
CA PRO A 15 -30.72 -8.43 -10.91
C PRO A 15 -31.40 -7.61 -9.81
N ALA A 16 -32.70 -7.37 -9.99
CA ALA A 16 -33.61 -6.73 -9.05
C ALA A 16 -33.96 -7.64 -7.84
N PRO A 17 -34.36 -7.07 -6.68
CA PRO A 17 -34.64 -7.84 -5.47
C PRO A 17 -36.03 -8.51 -5.49
N ALA A 18 -36.08 -9.75 -4.99
CA ALA A 18 -37.32 -10.48 -4.73
C ALA A 18 -37.97 -10.09 -3.38
N PRO A 19 -39.31 -10.19 -3.26
CA PRO A 19 -40.05 -9.84 -2.05
C PRO A 19 -40.29 -11.06 -1.14
N GLY A 20 -40.41 -10.85 0.17
CA GLY A 20 -41.01 -11.87 1.04
C GLY A 20 -40.66 -11.80 2.53
N GLY A 21 -41.50 -11.10 3.30
CA GLY A 21 -42.01 -11.52 4.62
C GLY A 21 -41.09 -11.46 5.85
N CYS A 22 -41.48 -10.69 6.86
CA CYS A 22 -42.21 -11.21 8.03
C CYS A 22 -42.57 -10.08 9.02
N LEU A 23 -43.77 -10.20 9.59
CA LEU A 23 -44.43 -9.34 10.58
C LEU A 23 -43.61 -9.13 11.85
N ILE A 24 -43.64 -7.92 12.41
CA ILE A 24 -43.89 -7.72 13.85
C ILE A 24 -44.85 -6.54 14.04
N VAL A 25 -45.94 -6.83 14.75
CA VAL A 25 -47.09 -6.01 15.11
C VAL A 25 -46.73 -4.99 16.19
N TRP A 26 -47.17 -3.74 16.03
CA TRP A 26 -47.38 -2.81 17.15
C TRP A 26 -48.77 -2.21 17.04
N THR A 27 -49.63 -2.53 18.00
CA THR A 27 -50.99 -1.99 18.12
C THR A 27 -50.93 -0.60 18.73
N LYS A 28 -51.56 0.36 18.05
CA LYS A 28 -51.73 1.75 18.47
C LYS A 28 -53.12 1.87 19.10
N GLY A 29 -53.19 1.92 20.43
CA GLY A 29 -54.42 2.21 21.16
C GLY A 29 -54.54 3.71 21.43
N ASN A 30 -55.42 4.38 20.70
CA ASN A 30 -55.88 5.75 20.98
C ASN A 30 -57.39 5.67 21.21
N ILE A 31 -57.88 6.11 22.38
CA ILE A 31 -59.32 6.25 22.64
C ILE A 31 -59.55 7.64 23.24
N SER A 32 -60.40 8.38 22.56
CA SER A 32 -60.89 9.71 22.90
C SER A 32 -61.94 9.69 24.02
N SER A 33 -62.01 10.84 24.69
CA SER A 33 -62.94 11.30 25.73
C SER A 33 -64.42 10.90 25.61
N THR A 34 -65.05 10.70 26.78
CA THR A 34 -66.36 11.32 27.08
C THR A 34 -66.53 11.50 28.59
N ASN A 35 -66.98 12.69 28.98
CA ASN A 35 -67.35 13.10 30.34
C ASN A 35 -68.70 12.48 30.76
N MET A 36 -68.83 12.12 32.04
CA MET A 36 -70.10 12.28 32.75
C MET A 36 -69.87 12.41 34.26
N ASN A 37 -70.54 13.42 34.81
CA ASN A 37 -70.51 13.93 36.17
C ASN A 37 -71.35 13.06 37.12
N LEU A 38 -70.96 12.92 38.39
CA LEU A 38 -71.83 13.10 39.57
C LEU A 38 -71.13 12.69 40.90
N SER A 39 -70.91 13.71 41.74
CA SER A 39 -71.01 13.74 43.20
C SER A 39 -70.99 12.42 43.98
N HIS A 40 -70.02 12.27 44.90
CA HIS A 40 -70.31 12.07 46.33
C HIS A 40 -69.06 12.29 47.20
N SER A 41 -69.20 13.21 48.17
CA SER A 41 -68.65 13.21 49.54
C SER A 41 -67.39 12.40 49.88
N GLY A 42 -66.34 13.13 50.24
CA GLY A 42 -65.77 13.03 51.59
C GLY A 42 -64.49 12.19 51.79
N ILE A 43 -63.59 12.80 52.58
CA ILE A 43 -62.47 12.23 53.35
C ILE A 43 -61.09 12.37 52.70
N SER A 44 -60.31 13.32 53.24
CA SER A 44 -58.90 13.52 52.96
C SER A 44 -58.04 12.44 53.60
N VAL A 45 -57.08 11.92 52.85
CA VAL A 45 -55.90 11.23 53.38
C VAL A 45 -54.69 11.84 52.69
N GLN A 46 -53.82 12.49 53.45
CA GLN A 46 -52.56 13.03 52.93
C GLN A 46 -51.60 11.87 52.64
N THR A 47 -51.34 11.61 51.37
CA THR A 47 -50.23 10.75 50.92
C THR A 47 -49.00 11.63 50.72
N THR A 48 -47.98 11.37 51.52
CA THR A 48 -46.64 11.96 51.42
C THR A 48 -46.09 11.73 50.00
N ALA A 49 -45.87 12.82 49.26
CA ALA A 49 -45.26 12.76 47.93
C ALA A 49 -43.80 12.30 48.04
N LEU A 50 -43.50 11.14 47.45
CA LEU A 50 -42.13 10.71 47.17
C LEU A 50 -41.56 11.63 46.08
N HIS A 51 -40.46 12.32 46.38
CA HIS A 51 -39.72 13.10 45.39
C HIS A 51 -39.20 12.21 44.24
N PRO A 52 -39.39 12.56 42.96
CA PRO A 52 -38.61 11.96 41.89
C PRO A 52 -37.17 12.47 41.99
N MET A 53 -36.26 11.57 42.36
CA MET A 53 -34.83 11.80 42.23
C MET A 53 -34.52 12.09 40.75
N LYS A 54 -34.04 13.31 40.50
CA LYS A 54 -33.65 13.79 39.17
C LYS A 54 -32.59 12.84 38.61
N SER A 55 -32.92 12.20 37.50
CA SER A 55 -32.04 11.34 36.70
C SER A 55 -30.92 12.17 36.06
N CYS A 56 -30.03 12.74 36.87
CA CYS A 56 -28.82 13.43 36.39
C CYS A 56 -27.72 12.42 36.04
N ALA A 57 -27.70 11.22 36.65
CA ALA A 57 -26.65 10.23 36.43
C ALA A 57 -26.69 9.59 35.04
N SER A 58 -27.86 9.55 34.39
CA SER A 58 -28.04 8.92 33.08
C SER A 58 -27.53 9.80 31.93
N ALA A 59 -27.71 11.12 32.03
CA ALA A 59 -27.27 12.06 31.00
C ALA A 59 -25.73 12.17 30.93
N THR A 60 -25.04 12.11 32.07
CA THR A 60 -23.57 12.15 32.13
C THR A 60 -22.94 10.90 31.50
N LEU A 61 -23.56 9.73 31.66
CA LEU A 61 -23.08 8.48 31.09
C LEU A 61 -23.16 8.49 29.56
N ILE A 62 -24.23 9.07 28.99
CA ILE A 62 -24.42 9.18 27.54
C ILE A 62 -23.41 10.16 26.93
N ILE A 63 -23.12 11.28 27.61
CA ILE A 63 -22.12 12.26 27.14
C ILE A 63 -20.72 11.63 27.18
N LEU A 64 -20.36 10.90 28.24
CA LEU A 64 -19.08 10.22 28.35
C LEU A 64 -18.91 9.13 27.28
N LEU A 65 -19.99 8.39 26.98
CA LEU A 65 -20.00 7.34 25.95
C LEU A 65 -19.90 7.92 24.54
N SER A 66 -20.52 9.07 24.28
CA SER A 66 -20.42 9.79 23.00
C SER A 66 -19.01 10.36 22.76
N LEU A 67 -18.33 10.80 23.83
CA LEU A 67 -16.96 11.31 23.75
C LEU A 67 -15.95 10.19 23.47
N PHE A 68 -16.23 8.96 23.91
CA PHE A 68 -15.43 7.77 23.63
C PHE A 68 -15.55 7.32 22.16
N PHE A 69 -16.70 7.58 21.52
CA PHE A 69 -16.93 7.28 20.09
C PHE A 69 -16.37 8.37 19.13
N ALA A 70 -16.00 9.54 19.65
CA ALA A 70 -15.45 10.64 18.87
C ALA A 70 -13.92 10.65 18.81
N LEU A 71 -13.24 9.65 19.39
CA LEU A 71 -11.82 9.47 19.16
C LEU A 71 -11.60 9.15 17.66
N PRO A 72 -10.82 9.95 16.92
CA PRO A 72 -10.46 9.59 15.56
C PRO A 72 -9.78 8.23 15.63
N SER A 73 -10.34 7.24 14.94
CA SER A 73 -9.66 5.98 14.70
C SER A 73 -8.32 6.32 14.09
N SER A 74 -7.23 6.20 14.85
CA SER A 74 -5.89 6.24 14.27
C SER A 74 -5.87 5.15 13.23
N ALA A 75 -5.86 5.54 11.96
CA ALA A 75 -5.64 4.62 10.86
C ALA A 75 -4.32 3.93 11.16
N TRP A 76 -4.39 2.65 11.53
CA TRP A 76 -3.20 1.84 11.67
C TRP A 76 -2.55 1.82 10.30
N ALA A 77 -1.39 2.45 10.18
CA ALA A 77 -0.54 2.31 9.02
C ALA A 77 -0.35 0.80 8.82
N THR A 78 -0.94 0.28 7.75
CA THR A 78 -0.80 -1.13 7.43
C THR A 78 0.63 -1.26 6.99
N ASP A 79 1.40 -2.06 7.71
CA ASP A 79 2.77 -2.42 7.37
C ASP A 79 2.72 -3.30 6.12
N GLU A 80 2.54 -2.65 4.98
CA GLU A 80 2.42 -3.31 3.70
C GLU A 80 3.82 -3.65 3.21
N LYS A 81 4.05 -4.94 2.94
CA LYS A 81 5.33 -5.42 2.44
C LYS A 81 5.70 -4.72 1.12
N PRO A 82 7.00 -4.48 0.89
CA PRO A 82 7.45 -3.92 -0.37
C PRO A 82 7.15 -4.87 -1.54
N TYR A 83 6.74 -4.31 -2.67
CA TYR A 83 6.50 -5.09 -3.88
C TYR A 83 6.88 -4.32 -5.14
N LEU A 84 7.23 -5.06 -6.19
CA LEU A 84 7.47 -4.51 -7.52
C LEU A 84 6.14 -4.25 -8.25
N ALA A 85 5.98 -3.02 -8.69
CA ALA A 85 4.87 -2.49 -9.48
C ALA A 85 5.37 -1.98 -10.84
N ASP A 86 4.42 -1.72 -11.74
CA ASP A 86 4.65 -1.07 -13.04
C ASP A 86 5.80 -1.67 -13.86
N ILE A 87 5.92 -3.00 -13.81
CA ILE A 87 6.95 -3.71 -14.55
C ILE A 87 6.61 -3.67 -16.03
N LEU A 88 7.44 -2.97 -16.81
CA LEU A 88 7.29 -2.80 -18.24
C LEU A 88 8.57 -3.25 -18.94
N LEU A 89 8.39 -4.10 -19.95
CA LEU A 89 9.44 -4.53 -20.84
C LEU A 89 9.17 -3.95 -22.23
N THR A 90 10.13 -3.22 -22.78
CA THR A 90 10.01 -2.59 -24.11
C THR A 90 11.31 -2.73 -24.88
N SER A 91 11.24 -2.73 -26.20
CA SER A 91 12.42 -2.64 -27.06
C SER A 91 12.76 -1.17 -27.35
N SER A 92 14.05 -0.88 -27.43
CA SER A 92 14.58 0.29 -28.12
C SER A 92 14.94 -0.07 -29.56
N GLN A 93 15.80 0.71 -30.22
CA GLN A 93 16.31 0.34 -31.55
C GLN A 93 17.29 -0.85 -31.47
N THR A 94 18.01 -1.01 -30.36
CA THR A 94 19.13 -1.96 -30.23
C THR A 94 19.02 -2.88 -29.04
N ASP A 95 18.38 -2.44 -27.95
CA ASP A 95 18.41 -3.11 -26.65
C ASP A 95 16.98 -3.37 -26.14
N LEU A 96 16.82 -4.47 -25.40
CA LEU A 96 15.65 -4.73 -24.55
C LEU A 96 15.77 -3.90 -23.25
N LEU A 97 14.73 -3.15 -22.91
CA LEU A 97 14.69 -2.21 -21.79
C LEU A 97 13.67 -2.63 -20.74
N LEU A 98 14.09 -2.61 -19.47
CA LEU A 98 13.25 -2.82 -18.30
C LEU A 98 12.95 -1.50 -17.59
N PHE A 99 11.68 -1.32 -17.22
CA PHE A 99 11.20 -0.31 -16.30
C PHE A 99 10.43 -0.99 -15.17
N CYS A 100 10.62 -0.55 -13.93
CA CYS A 100 9.79 -0.99 -12.81
C CYS A 100 9.95 -0.04 -11.62
N THR A 101 8.96 -0.04 -10.74
CA THR A 101 8.96 0.77 -9.52
C THR A 101 8.69 -0.11 -8.31
N ILE A 102 9.40 0.12 -7.21
CA ILE A 102 9.09 -0.54 -5.94
C ILE A 102 8.11 0.33 -5.16
N GLN A 103 7.00 -0.27 -4.73
CA GLN A 103 6.04 0.36 -3.81
C GLN A 103 6.30 -0.09 -2.38
N ASN A 104 5.97 0.76 -1.41
CA ASN A 104 6.16 0.52 0.02
C ASN A 104 7.60 0.15 0.38
N SER A 105 8.57 0.78 -0.31
CA SER A 105 9.99 0.44 -0.22
C SER A 105 10.72 1.07 0.97
N PHE A 106 10.10 2.01 1.67
CA PHE A 106 10.69 2.74 2.77
C PHE A 106 9.85 2.64 4.02
N VAL A 107 10.54 2.52 5.13
CA VAL A 107 10.02 2.40 6.48
C VAL A 107 10.63 3.53 7.32
N PRO A 108 9.91 4.07 8.33
CA PRO A 108 10.31 5.31 9.01
C PRO A 108 11.76 5.31 9.52
N ASP A 109 12.23 4.24 10.18
CA ASP A 109 13.59 4.24 10.70
C ASP A 109 14.70 4.02 9.63
N MET A 110 14.38 3.61 8.39
CA MET A 110 15.31 3.77 7.25
C MET A 110 15.52 5.25 6.93
N ILE A 111 14.43 6.03 6.90
CA ILE A 111 14.49 7.47 6.60
C ILE A 111 15.26 8.19 7.72
N GLU A 112 15.02 7.82 8.97
CA GLU A 112 15.77 8.34 10.12
C GLU A 112 17.27 7.97 10.03
N GLY A 113 17.59 6.72 9.69
CA GLY A 113 18.95 6.26 9.47
C GLY A 113 19.68 7.10 8.42
N VAL A 114 19.03 7.33 7.27
CA VAL A 114 19.55 8.20 6.21
C VAL A 114 19.79 9.62 6.73
N HIS A 115 18.82 10.22 7.43
CA HIS A 115 18.95 11.57 7.97
C HIS A 115 20.09 11.69 9.00
N ASN A 116 20.41 10.60 9.70
CA ASN A 116 21.54 10.49 10.62
C ASN A 116 22.88 10.17 9.93
N GLY A 117 22.90 10.17 8.58
CA GLY A 117 24.11 9.98 7.78
C GLY A 117 24.44 8.51 7.50
N ILE A 118 23.53 7.57 7.75
CA ILE A 118 23.70 6.16 7.43
C ILE A 118 23.11 5.91 6.04
N PRO A 119 23.93 5.64 5.00
CA PRO A 119 23.40 5.40 3.67
C PRO A 119 22.58 4.10 3.61
N VAL A 120 21.56 4.11 2.75
CA VAL A 120 20.71 2.95 2.48
C VAL A 120 20.91 2.52 1.03
N THR A 121 21.04 1.22 0.78
CA THR A 121 21.24 0.67 -0.58
C THR A 121 20.12 -0.30 -0.93
N PHE A 122 19.55 -0.13 -2.13
CA PHE A 122 18.65 -1.09 -2.77
C PHE A 122 19.42 -1.85 -3.82
N THR A 123 19.27 -3.17 -3.80
CA THR A 123 19.91 -4.08 -4.74
C THR A 123 18.82 -4.76 -5.57
N PHE A 124 18.81 -4.49 -6.86
CA PHE A 124 17.90 -5.10 -7.82
C PHE A 124 18.61 -6.25 -8.51
N LEU A 125 17.96 -7.41 -8.52
CA LEU A 125 18.42 -8.63 -9.17
C LEU A 125 17.53 -8.86 -10.39
N VAL A 126 18.13 -8.88 -11.57
CA VAL A 126 17.44 -9.10 -12.83
C VAL A 126 18.08 -10.26 -13.56
N LYS A 127 17.27 -11.25 -13.94
CA LYS A 127 17.71 -12.45 -14.65
C LYS A 127 16.82 -12.69 -15.86
N LEU A 128 17.41 -12.82 -17.04
CA LEU A 128 16.74 -13.17 -18.29
C LEU A 128 17.12 -14.58 -18.71
N GLU A 129 16.12 -15.40 -18.99
CA GLU A 129 16.29 -16.79 -19.42
C GLU A 129 15.52 -17.05 -20.71
N LYS A 130 16.06 -17.93 -21.55
CA LYS A 130 15.38 -18.48 -22.73
C LYS A 130 14.66 -19.76 -22.33
N ILE A 131 13.36 -19.83 -22.62
CA ILE A 131 12.56 -21.02 -22.35
C ILE A 131 12.88 -22.10 -23.38
N ILE A 132 13.33 -23.28 -22.94
CA ILE A 132 13.66 -24.39 -23.83
C ILE A 132 12.72 -25.56 -23.56
N LYS A 133 12.01 -25.99 -24.61
CA LYS A 133 11.10 -27.13 -24.49
C LYS A 133 11.88 -28.41 -24.14
N ASN A 134 11.43 -29.12 -23.11
CA ASN A 134 12.01 -30.40 -22.68
C ASN A 134 13.45 -30.32 -22.15
N TRP A 135 13.98 -29.13 -21.86
CA TRP A 135 15.30 -28.90 -21.26
C TRP A 135 15.22 -27.78 -20.21
N PRO A 136 16.20 -27.68 -19.29
CA PRO A 136 16.33 -26.53 -18.42
C PRO A 136 16.51 -25.24 -19.22
N ASP A 137 15.92 -24.14 -18.72
CA ASP A 137 16.04 -22.83 -19.33
C ASP A 137 17.49 -22.33 -19.31
N SER A 138 17.87 -21.59 -20.35
CA SER A 138 19.23 -21.06 -20.50
C SER A 138 19.26 -19.60 -20.08
N THR A 139 20.05 -19.28 -19.05
CA THR A 139 20.29 -17.88 -18.68
C THR A 139 21.04 -17.15 -19.80
N LEU A 140 20.48 -16.02 -20.23
CA LEU A 140 21.05 -15.15 -21.26
C LEU A 140 21.71 -13.91 -20.66
N ALA A 141 21.08 -13.32 -19.64
CA ALA A 141 21.62 -12.17 -18.94
C ALA A 141 21.29 -12.25 -17.45
N GLU A 142 22.22 -11.82 -16.61
CA GLU A 142 22.04 -11.68 -15.18
C GLU A 142 22.75 -10.41 -14.74
N MET A 143 22.06 -9.54 -14.00
CA MET A 143 22.62 -8.27 -13.55
C MET A 143 22.12 -7.89 -12.16
N THR A 144 23.02 -7.21 -11.46
CA THR A 144 22.79 -6.65 -10.14
C THR A 144 22.96 -5.14 -10.23
N ILE A 145 21.92 -4.40 -9.87
CA ILE A 145 21.88 -2.94 -9.95
C ILE A 145 21.75 -2.40 -8.53
N HIS A 146 22.55 -1.39 -8.21
CA HIS A 146 22.57 -0.78 -6.89
C HIS A 146 22.16 0.69 -6.97
N HIS A 147 21.14 1.04 -6.20
CA HIS A 147 20.83 2.43 -5.87
C HIS A 147 21.23 2.68 -4.42
N THR A 148 21.87 3.83 -4.13
CA THR A 148 22.28 4.21 -2.78
C THR A 148 21.80 5.62 -2.45
N LEU A 149 21.00 5.74 -1.40
CA LEU A 149 20.52 6.99 -0.85
C LEU A 149 21.40 7.40 0.34
N ALA A 150 21.90 8.63 0.31
CA ALA A 150 22.64 9.25 1.41
C ALA A 150 22.15 10.68 1.66
N TYR A 151 22.40 11.19 2.86
CA TYR A 151 22.12 12.57 3.24
C TYR A 151 23.38 13.27 3.75
N ASP A 152 23.64 14.47 3.23
CA ASP A 152 24.70 15.35 3.69
C ASP A 152 24.10 16.39 4.66
N PRO A 153 24.35 16.30 5.98
CA PRO A 153 23.76 17.21 6.96
C PRO A 153 24.37 18.62 6.91
N ILE A 154 25.56 18.79 6.32
CA ILE A 154 26.22 20.10 6.18
C ILE A 154 25.57 20.85 5.02
N LYS A 155 25.35 20.16 3.90
CA LYS A 155 24.70 20.74 2.71
C LYS A 155 23.18 20.69 2.78
N GLN A 156 22.62 19.90 3.70
CA GLN A 156 21.19 19.61 3.86
C GLN A 156 20.57 19.06 2.57
N ARG A 157 21.28 18.12 1.92
CA ARG A 157 20.86 17.53 0.64
C ARG A 157 20.93 16.02 0.65
N TYR A 158 19.98 15.40 -0.05
CA TYR A 158 20.01 13.99 -0.39
C TYR A 158 20.78 13.77 -1.69
N SER A 159 21.50 12.65 -1.75
CA SER A 159 22.15 12.17 -2.96
C SER A 159 21.76 10.73 -3.23
N VAL A 160 21.34 10.44 -4.46
CA VAL A 160 21.02 9.09 -4.94
C VAL A 160 22.06 8.70 -5.99
N SER A 161 22.88 7.70 -5.67
CA SER A 161 23.83 7.10 -6.60
C SER A 161 23.19 5.89 -7.25
N MET A 162 23.26 5.79 -8.58
CA MET A 162 22.67 4.70 -9.37
C MET A 162 23.75 4.04 -10.21
N SER A 163 23.98 2.75 -10.03
CA SER A 163 25.09 2.02 -10.65
C SER A 163 25.05 1.98 -12.19
N GLU A 164 23.86 2.07 -12.77
CA GLU A 164 23.61 2.06 -14.21
C GLU A 164 23.82 3.44 -14.86
N ARG A 165 23.93 4.51 -14.07
CA ARG A 165 24.15 5.87 -14.56
C ARG A 165 25.63 6.23 -14.48
N THR A 166 26.16 6.75 -15.59
CA THR A 166 27.52 7.32 -15.65
C THR A 166 27.59 8.77 -15.17
N THR A 167 26.45 9.44 -14.96
CA THR A 167 26.36 10.89 -14.72
C THR A 167 26.54 11.30 -13.24
N GLY A 168 27.09 10.42 -12.40
CA GLY A 168 27.27 10.67 -10.97
C GLY A 168 25.95 10.63 -10.19
N ALA A 169 26.02 10.90 -8.88
CA ALA A 169 24.85 10.89 -8.01
C ALA A 169 23.90 12.07 -8.30
N MET A 170 22.60 11.80 -8.32
CA MET A 170 21.58 12.84 -8.43
C MET A 170 21.31 13.46 -7.06
N VAL A 171 21.24 14.79 -7.00
CA VAL A 171 21.12 15.53 -5.74
C VAL A 171 19.77 16.23 -5.68
N THR A 172 19.12 16.18 -4.51
CA THR A 172 17.83 16.82 -4.26
C THR A 172 17.72 17.27 -2.80
N ASP A 173 16.92 18.29 -2.54
CA ASP A 173 16.63 18.78 -1.19
C ASP A 173 15.36 18.10 -0.60
N SER A 174 14.64 17.31 -1.41
CA SER A 174 13.40 16.62 -1.02
C SER A 174 13.63 15.12 -0.82
N ILE A 175 13.26 14.62 0.37
CA ILE A 175 13.27 13.19 0.66
C ILE A 175 12.32 12.41 -0.26
N ASP A 176 11.13 12.93 -0.52
CA ASP A 176 10.15 12.27 -1.39
C ASP A 176 10.72 12.05 -2.78
N LYS A 177 11.39 13.08 -3.33
CA LYS A 177 12.03 12.95 -4.64
C LYS A 177 13.20 11.98 -4.61
N ALA A 178 13.95 11.94 -3.51
CA ALA A 178 15.05 11.00 -3.33
C ALA A 178 14.57 9.55 -3.25
N MET A 179 13.46 9.31 -2.54
CA MET A 179 12.81 8.00 -2.45
C MET A 179 12.24 7.55 -3.80
N GLU A 180 11.58 8.43 -4.54
CA GLU A 180 11.10 8.16 -5.91
C GLU A 180 12.26 7.70 -6.81
N MET A 181 13.35 8.48 -6.84
CA MET A 181 14.54 8.13 -7.61
C MET A 181 15.14 6.78 -7.19
N MET A 182 15.19 6.51 -5.88
CA MET A 182 15.74 5.27 -5.35
C MET A 182 14.92 4.04 -5.78
N SER A 183 13.59 4.17 -5.85
CA SER A 183 12.67 3.06 -6.07
C SER A 183 12.39 2.71 -7.53
N GLU A 184 12.90 3.50 -8.48
CA GLU A 184 12.59 3.35 -9.90
C GLU A 184 13.78 2.85 -10.72
N LEU A 185 13.59 1.72 -11.40
CA LEU A 185 14.44 1.32 -12.53
C LEU A 185 13.87 1.96 -13.80
N ASN A 186 14.66 2.81 -14.45
CA ASN A 186 14.23 3.61 -15.60
C ASN A 186 15.05 3.29 -16.84
N GLY A 187 14.59 2.34 -17.66
CA GLY A 187 15.17 2.04 -18.96
C GLY A 187 16.48 1.26 -18.87
N ILE A 188 16.51 0.26 -18.00
CA ILE A 188 17.67 -0.60 -17.81
C ILE A 188 17.87 -1.48 -19.05
N LYS A 189 19.05 -1.42 -19.65
CA LYS A 189 19.41 -2.25 -20.79
C LYS A 189 19.70 -3.66 -20.32
N ILE A 190 18.83 -4.60 -20.68
CA ILE A 190 18.95 -6.00 -20.28
C ILE A 190 19.91 -6.76 -21.19
N ILE A 191 19.66 -6.72 -22.50
CA ILE A 191 20.42 -7.43 -23.52
C ILE A 191 20.23 -6.74 -24.88
N PRO A 192 21.23 -6.77 -25.79
CA PRO A 192 21.02 -6.40 -27.17
C PRO A 192 19.98 -7.30 -27.85
N LEU A 193 19.07 -6.70 -28.62
CA LEU A 193 18.02 -7.41 -29.36
C LEU A 193 18.58 -8.38 -30.41
N ALA A 194 19.81 -8.16 -30.87
CA ALA A 194 20.51 -9.03 -31.80
C ALA A 194 20.89 -10.39 -31.18
N GLU A 195 20.91 -10.51 -29.85
CA GLU A 195 21.18 -11.75 -29.13
C GLU A 195 19.89 -12.55 -28.86
N LEU A 196 18.72 -11.94 -29.09
CA LEU A 196 17.44 -12.61 -29.01
C LEU A 196 17.08 -13.25 -30.37
N GLU A 197 16.54 -14.45 -30.30
CA GLU A 197 16.03 -15.20 -31.45
C GLU A 197 14.55 -14.86 -31.67
N PRO A 198 14.16 -14.50 -32.90
CA PRO A 198 12.76 -14.25 -33.23
C PRO A 198 11.86 -15.48 -33.03
N ASP A 199 10.61 -15.21 -32.67
CA ASP A 199 9.55 -16.17 -32.33
C ASP A 199 9.96 -17.16 -31.22
N LYS A 200 10.79 -16.73 -30.25
CA LYS A 200 11.18 -17.55 -29.10
C LYS A 200 10.63 -17.03 -27.78
N PRO A 201 10.22 -17.94 -26.87
CA PRO A 201 9.76 -17.58 -25.54
C PRO A 201 10.92 -17.32 -24.57
N TYR A 202 10.74 -16.32 -23.73
CA TYR A 202 11.71 -15.83 -22.73
C TYR A 202 11.02 -15.55 -21.40
N THR A 203 11.81 -15.63 -20.33
CA THR A 203 11.38 -15.34 -18.96
C THR A 203 12.31 -14.32 -18.33
N LEU A 204 11.74 -13.22 -17.83
CA LEU A 204 12.45 -12.23 -17.02
C LEU A 204 12.05 -12.39 -15.56
N HIS A 205 13.04 -12.54 -14.69
CA HIS A 205 12.89 -12.54 -13.24
C HIS A 205 13.45 -11.23 -12.67
N VAL A 206 12.68 -10.58 -11.81
CA VAL A 206 13.07 -9.35 -11.13
C VAL A 206 12.77 -9.49 -9.64
N LYS A 207 13.74 -9.10 -8.80
CA LYS A 207 13.60 -8.99 -7.34
C LYS A 207 14.36 -7.77 -6.85
N ALA A 208 13.89 -7.15 -5.78
CA ALA A 208 14.62 -6.11 -5.07
C ALA A 208 14.86 -6.51 -3.62
N VAL A 209 16.05 -6.19 -3.12
CA VAL A 209 16.45 -6.30 -1.71
C VAL A 209 16.70 -4.88 -1.21
N LEU A 210 15.96 -4.47 -0.20
CA LEU A 210 15.91 -3.13 0.36
C LEU A 210 16.69 -3.13 1.67
N ALA A 211 17.87 -2.52 1.64
CA ALA A 211 18.86 -2.45 2.72
C ALA A 211 19.73 -3.72 2.90
N GLU A 212 20.82 -3.78 2.14
CA GLU A 212 21.86 -4.78 2.34
C GLU A 212 22.69 -4.47 3.62
N LYS A 213 23.03 -5.52 4.38
CA LYS A 213 23.68 -5.50 5.71
C LYS A 213 25.14 -4.98 5.71
N THR A 214 25.45 -3.86 5.06
CA THR A 214 26.79 -3.29 5.14
C THR A 214 26.92 -2.40 6.37
N LEU A 215 27.05 -3.05 7.54
CA LEU A 215 27.69 -2.44 8.68
C LEU A 215 29.18 -2.25 8.33
N PRO A 216 29.71 -1.02 8.25
CA PRO A 216 31.14 -0.84 8.09
C PRO A 216 31.86 -1.44 9.31
N LEU A 217 32.77 -2.39 9.05
CA LEU A 217 33.63 -3.00 10.07
C LEU A 217 34.39 -1.89 10.80
N ASN A 218 34.07 -1.75 12.10
CA ASN A 218 34.80 -1.12 13.21
C ASN A 218 33.85 -0.62 14.34
N LEU A 219 32.58 -1.00 14.33
CA LEU A 219 31.66 -0.66 15.42
C LEU A 219 31.56 -1.80 16.46
N HIS A 220 32.27 -1.64 17.58
CA HIS A 220 32.01 -2.39 18.82
C HIS A 220 30.88 -1.70 19.59
N TYR A 221 29.68 -1.63 19.01
CA TYR A 221 28.51 -1.02 19.67
C TYR A 221 27.25 -1.84 19.41
N ILE A 222 26.51 -2.08 20.49
CA ILE A 222 25.29 -2.86 20.54
C ILE A 222 24.18 -2.00 19.90
N VAL A 223 23.98 -2.13 18.59
CA VAL A 223 22.92 -1.41 17.87
C VAL A 223 21.70 -2.32 17.76
N PRO A 224 20.53 -1.98 18.35
CA PRO A 224 19.32 -2.82 18.23
C PRO A 224 18.69 -2.79 16.82
N PHE A 225 19.24 -2.00 15.89
CA PHE A 225 18.67 -1.71 14.57
C PHE A 225 19.23 -2.58 13.41
N ILE A 226 20.17 -3.49 13.69
CA ILE A 226 20.81 -4.35 12.67
C ILE A 226 19.86 -5.46 12.18
N SER A 227 18.89 -5.82 13.03
CA SER A 227 17.93 -6.90 12.78
C SER A 227 16.69 -6.45 12.00
N LEU A 228 16.50 -5.15 11.76
CA LEU A 228 15.18 -4.61 11.38
C LEU A 228 15.04 -4.24 9.89
N TRP A 229 16.07 -4.41 9.07
CA TRP A 229 16.05 -4.01 7.65
C TRP A 229 16.39 -5.16 6.70
N ASP A 230 15.72 -6.31 6.85
CA ASP A 230 15.80 -7.41 5.87
C ASP A 230 14.53 -7.40 5.02
N PHE A 231 14.33 -6.30 4.29
CA PHE A 231 13.16 -6.10 3.46
C PHE A 231 13.47 -6.54 2.03
N GLU A 232 12.71 -7.49 1.51
CA GLU A 232 12.85 -7.93 0.14
C GLU A 232 11.48 -8.03 -0.52
N THR A 233 11.46 -7.82 -1.82
CA THR A 233 10.27 -8.10 -2.63
C THR A 233 10.25 -9.58 -2.99
N ASP A 234 9.05 -10.11 -3.23
CA ASP A 234 8.92 -11.40 -3.90
C ASP A 234 9.53 -11.34 -5.32
N TRP A 235 9.95 -12.50 -5.82
CA TRP A 235 10.32 -12.65 -7.22
C TRP A 235 9.11 -12.37 -8.12
N ARG A 236 9.31 -11.52 -9.13
CA ARG A 236 8.35 -11.28 -10.20
C ARG A 236 8.87 -11.89 -11.48
N THR A 237 8.02 -12.67 -12.13
CA THR A 237 8.33 -13.37 -13.38
C THR A 237 7.46 -12.84 -14.49
N ILE A 238 8.08 -12.46 -15.60
CA ILE A 238 7.42 -11.94 -16.80
C ILE A 238 7.83 -12.83 -17.97
N GLU A 239 6.85 -13.50 -18.57
CA GLU A 239 7.05 -14.27 -19.78
C GLU A 239 6.72 -13.42 -21.00
N PHE A 240 7.55 -13.48 -22.04
CA PHE A 240 7.33 -12.78 -23.30
C PHE A 240 7.88 -13.57 -24.48
N THR A 241 7.47 -13.20 -25.68
CA THR A 241 8.03 -13.72 -26.95
C THR A 241 8.62 -12.55 -27.70
N TYR A 242 9.84 -12.73 -28.22
CA TYR A 242 10.52 -11.77 -29.09
C TYR A 242 10.53 -12.29 -30.51
#